data_AF-A0A971KW10-F1
#
_entry.id   AF-A0A971KW10-F1
#
_cell.length_a   1.000
_cell.length_b   1.000
_cell.length_c   1.000
_cell.angle_alpha   90.00
_cell.angle_beta   90.00
_cell.angle_gamma   90.00
#
_symmetry.space_group_name_H-M   'P 1'
#
loop_
_entity.id
_entity.type
_entity.pdbx_description
1 polymer ?
#
loop_
_entity_poly.entity_id
_entity_poly.type
_entity_poly.pdbx_seq_one_letter_code
_entity_poly.pdbx_strand_id
1 'polypeptide(L)'
;DITVEKLATDSYQAQTRNKLIAEAFYLTGDIEKYGSGYIRIREEISAYPGMKFGFEEMGNGYLVTLSSGTVEGITEQATEQAVLAFCRQPRSTTEIMHHLGLRHREHFRSSILMPLLERQLLRLTIPDKPSSPKQKYITTTSQAES
;
A
#
# COMPACT_ATOMS: atom_id res chain seq x y z
N ASP A 1 -28.27 -17.23 -0.39
CA ASP A 1 -27.04 -16.83 -1.10
C ASP A 1 -26.32 -15.68 -0.40
N ILE A 2 -25.03 -15.52 -0.69
CA ILE A 2 -24.22 -14.35 -0.29
C ILE A 2 -24.61 -13.19 -1.23
N THR A 3 -24.95 -12.03 -0.66
CA THR A 3 -25.29 -10.82 -1.42
C THR A 3 -24.14 -9.82 -1.39
N VAL A 4 -24.16 -8.85 -2.31
CA VAL A 4 -23.21 -7.73 -2.38
C VAL A 4 -23.15 -6.98 -1.05
N GLU A 5 -24.28 -6.74 -0.39
CA GLU A 5 -24.31 -6.02 0.89
C GLU A 5 -23.62 -6.80 2.01
N LYS A 6 -23.69 -8.15 1.99
CA LYS A 6 -22.98 -8.99 2.96
C LYS A 6 -21.47 -9.01 2.70
N LEU A 7 -21.03 -8.96 1.44
CA LEU A 7 -19.60 -8.87 1.10
C LEU A 7 -18.98 -7.52 1.50
N ALA A 8 -19.81 -6.49 1.66
CA ALA A 8 -19.37 -5.20 2.19
C ALA A 8 -19.09 -5.24 3.71
N THR A 9 -19.55 -6.27 4.43
CA THR A 9 -19.28 -6.44 5.87
C THR A 9 -18.17 -7.46 6.12
N ASP A 10 -17.46 -7.35 7.24
CA ASP A 10 -16.49 -8.39 7.68
C ASP A 10 -17.15 -9.62 8.30
N SER A 11 -18.48 -9.71 8.25
CA SER A 11 -19.27 -10.68 9.00
C SER A 11 -19.99 -11.72 8.13
N TYR A 12 -19.72 -11.76 6.83
CA TYR A 12 -20.33 -12.78 5.97
C TYR A 12 -19.74 -14.16 6.24
N GLN A 13 -20.58 -15.19 6.11
CA GLN A 13 -20.11 -16.57 6.07
C GLN A 13 -19.79 -16.96 4.64
N ALA A 14 -18.56 -17.39 4.40
CA ALA A 14 -18.15 -17.87 3.10
C ALA A 14 -18.86 -19.18 2.74
N GLN A 15 -19.31 -19.27 1.50
CA GLN A 15 -19.98 -20.44 0.96
C GLN A 15 -19.23 -20.90 -0.29
N THR A 16 -18.73 -22.13 -0.26
CA THR A 16 -18.07 -22.77 -1.40
C THR A 16 -19.12 -23.42 -2.29
N ARG A 17 -19.25 -22.95 -3.54
CA ARG A 17 -20.14 -23.60 -4.52
C ARG A 17 -19.68 -25.03 -4.86
N ASN A 18 -18.37 -25.23 -4.99
CA ASN A 18 -17.78 -26.54 -5.22
C ASN A 18 -16.75 -26.86 -4.13
N LYS A 19 -17.09 -27.79 -3.24
CA LYS A 19 -16.23 -28.20 -2.12
C LYS A 19 -14.97 -28.92 -2.58
N LEU A 20 -15.06 -29.75 -3.61
CA LEU A 20 -13.92 -30.53 -4.12
C LEU A 20 -12.84 -29.62 -4.72
N ILE A 21 -13.26 -28.59 -5.48
CA ILE A 21 -12.33 -27.59 -6.02
C ILE A 21 -11.67 -26.80 -4.88
N ALA A 22 -12.45 -26.37 -3.89
CA ALA A 22 -11.93 -25.61 -2.75
C ALA A 22 -10.98 -26.45 -1.86
N GLU A 23 -11.23 -27.75 -1.74
CA GLU A 23 -10.35 -28.69 -1.04
C GLU A 23 -9.05 -28.92 -1.82
N ALA A 24 -9.11 -29.09 -3.14
CA ALA A 24 -7.93 -29.22 -3.98
C ALA A 24 -6.97 -28.03 -3.82
N PHE A 25 -7.45 -26.79 -3.93
CA PHE A 25 -6.64 -25.59 -3.75
C PHE A 25 -6.07 -25.44 -2.32
N TYR A 26 -6.78 -25.95 -1.32
CA TYR A 26 -6.28 -25.94 0.05
C TYR A 26 -5.13 -26.95 0.22
N LEU A 27 -5.29 -28.16 -0.32
CA LEU A 27 -4.28 -29.22 -0.24
C LEU A 27 -3.01 -28.89 -1.06
N THR A 28 -3.15 -28.14 -2.15
CA THR A 28 -2.00 -27.65 -2.94
C THR A 28 -1.32 -26.44 -2.32
N GLY A 29 -1.91 -25.84 -1.27
CA GLY A 29 -1.38 -24.64 -0.61
C GLY A 29 -1.64 -23.34 -1.36
N ASP A 30 -2.48 -23.37 -2.40
CA ASP A 30 -2.86 -22.17 -3.17
C ASP A 30 -3.80 -21.25 -2.38
N ILE A 31 -4.49 -21.77 -1.35
CA ILE A 31 -5.30 -20.99 -0.41
C ILE A 31 -5.04 -21.38 1.05
N GLU A 32 -4.97 -20.39 1.94
CA GLU A 32 -4.61 -20.60 3.35
C GLU A 32 -5.81 -20.92 4.27
N LYS A 33 -6.97 -20.30 4.02
CA LYS A 33 -8.17 -20.42 4.87
C LYS A 33 -9.44 -20.07 4.11
N TYR A 34 -10.50 -20.83 4.35
CA TYR A 34 -11.80 -20.57 3.75
C TYR A 34 -12.38 -19.25 4.27
N GLY A 35 -12.73 -18.36 3.34
CA GLY A 35 -13.60 -17.23 3.61
C GLY A 35 -12.96 -15.93 4.09
N SER A 36 -11.66 -15.92 4.41
CA SER A 36 -10.95 -14.69 4.78
C SER A 36 -10.35 -13.94 3.58
N GLY A 37 -10.30 -14.56 2.40
CA GLY A 37 -9.62 -14.00 1.23
C GLY A 37 -10.16 -12.63 0.80
N TYR A 38 -11.48 -12.45 0.84
CA TYR A 38 -12.10 -11.17 0.45
C TYR A 38 -11.77 -10.04 1.42
N ILE A 39 -11.81 -10.33 2.72
CA ILE A 39 -11.44 -9.40 3.78
C ILE A 39 -9.99 -8.97 3.60
N ARG A 40 -9.07 -9.93 3.42
CA ARG A 40 -7.64 -9.66 3.17
C ARG A 40 -7.44 -8.79 1.94
N ILE A 41 -8.08 -9.11 0.82
CA ILE A 41 -7.97 -8.31 -0.41
C ILE A 41 -8.44 -6.87 -0.17
N ARG A 42 -9.58 -6.68 0.52
CA ARG A 42 -10.12 -5.35 0.79
C ARG A 42 -9.25 -4.54 1.75
N GLU A 43 -8.77 -5.16 2.83
CA GLU A 43 -7.81 -4.55 3.77
C GLU A 43 -6.53 -4.15 3.02
N GLU A 44 -5.98 -5.05 2.22
CA GLU A 44 -4.77 -4.80 1.44
C GLU A 44 -4.98 -3.76 0.35
N ILE A 45 -6.18 -3.57 -0.20
CA ILE A 45 -6.44 -2.49 -1.16
C ILE A 45 -6.64 -1.15 -0.44
N SER A 46 -7.29 -1.14 0.73
CA SER A 46 -7.49 0.07 1.54
C SER A 46 -6.17 0.73 1.99
N ALA A 47 -5.09 -0.06 1.97
CA ALA A 47 -3.71 0.34 2.18
C ALA A 47 -3.16 1.32 1.13
N TYR A 48 -3.69 1.30 -0.10
CA TYR A 48 -3.18 2.05 -1.24
C TYR A 48 -4.11 3.22 -1.55
N PRO A 49 -3.78 4.46 -1.12
CA PRO A 49 -4.56 5.64 -1.46
C PRO A 49 -4.70 5.76 -2.98
N GLY A 50 -5.94 5.79 -3.47
CA GLY A 50 -6.25 5.86 -4.92
C GLY A 50 -6.69 4.53 -5.52
N MET A 51 -6.35 3.39 -4.92
CA MET A 51 -6.96 2.12 -5.33
C MET A 51 -8.39 2.01 -4.80
N LYS A 52 -9.27 1.52 -5.66
CA LYS A 52 -10.67 1.25 -5.35
C LYS A 52 -10.97 -0.20 -5.64
N PHE A 53 -11.59 -0.84 -4.67
CA PHE A 53 -12.13 -2.19 -4.78
C PHE A 53 -13.65 -2.10 -4.91
N GLY A 54 -14.17 -2.36 -6.10
CA GLY A 54 -15.59 -2.36 -6.41
C GLY A 54 -16.10 -3.76 -6.67
N PHE A 55 -17.38 -3.97 -6.40
CA PHE A 55 -18.06 -5.22 -6.70
C PHE A 55 -19.53 -4.95 -7.00
N GLU A 56 -20.06 -5.60 -8.02
CA GLU A 56 -21.44 -5.44 -8.47
C GLU A 56 -22.04 -6.78 -8.89
N GLU A 57 -23.35 -6.92 -8.72
CA GLU A 57 -24.08 -8.10 -9.19
C GLU A 57 -24.32 -7.98 -10.70
N MET A 58 -23.88 -8.97 -11.46
CA MET A 58 -24.06 -9.02 -12.91
C MET A 58 -24.73 -10.34 -13.31
N GLY A 59 -26.04 -10.28 -13.58
CA GLY A 59 -26.82 -11.44 -13.98
C GLY A 59 -26.84 -12.53 -12.90
N ASN A 60 -26.28 -13.71 -13.20
CA ASN A 60 -26.18 -14.84 -12.28
C ASN A 60 -24.81 -14.94 -11.57
N GLY A 61 -24.00 -13.89 -11.67
CA GLY A 61 -22.67 -13.80 -11.10
C GLY A 61 -22.41 -12.46 -10.42
N TYR A 62 -21.16 -12.24 -10.05
CA TYR A 62 -20.70 -10.97 -9.51
C TYR A 62 -19.42 -10.57 -10.26
N LEU A 63 -19.27 -9.28 -10.50
CA LEU A 63 -18.07 -8.71 -11.07
C LEU A 63 -17.26 -8.04 -9.96
N VAL A 64 -15.97 -8.33 -9.92
CA VAL A 64 -15.00 -7.60 -9.08
C VAL A 64 -14.18 -6.69 -9.98
N THR A 65 -14.11 -5.43 -9.59
CA THR A 65 -13.31 -4.42 -10.27
C THR A 65 -12.28 -3.86 -9.31
N LEU A 66 -11.01 -4.08 -9.64
CA LEU A 66 -9.92 -3.33 -9.05
C LEU A 66 -9.57 -2.19 -10.00
N SER A 67 -9.65 -0.95 -9.52
CA SER A 67 -9.22 0.21 -10.28
C SER A 67 -8.20 1.02 -9.50
N SER A 68 -7.17 1.50 -10.20
CA SER A 68 -6.22 2.46 -9.68
C SER A 68 -6.64 3.83 -10.19
N GLY A 69 -7.24 4.64 -9.32
CA GLY A 69 -7.42 6.06 -9.57
C GLY A 69 -6.22 6.84 -9.04
N THR A 70 -5.74 7.82 -9.79
CA THR A 70 -4.98 8.92 -9.19
C THR A 70 -5.88 9.55 -8.13
N VAL A 71 -5.51 9.46 -6.85
CA VAL A 71 -6.19 10.21 -5.79
C VAL A 71 -6.12 11.69 -6.19
N GLU A 72 -7.26 12.33 -6.42
CA GLU A 72 -7.31 13.78 -6.57
C GLU A 72 -6.68 14.40 -5.31
N GLY A 73 -5.43 14.89 -5.45
CA GLY A 73 -4.74 15.69 -4.45
C GLY A 73 -3.46 15.11 -3.85
N ILE A 74 -3.14 13.81 -4.00
CA ILE A 74 -1.85 13.27 -3.54
C ILE A 74 -1.25 12.37 -4.61
N THR A 75 -0.58 12.98 -5.58
CA THR A 75 0.29 12.25 -6.51
C THR A 75 1.55 11.79 -5.79
N GLU A 76 2.24 10.77 -6.31
CA GLU A 76 3.58 10.40 -5.84
C GLU A 76 4.50 11.63 -5.83
N GLN A 77 4.37 12.49 -6.84
CA GLN A 77 5.05 13.78 -6.91
C GLN A 77 4.71 14.73 -5.75
N ALA A 78 3.45 14.85 -5.35
CA ALA A 78 3.07 15.66 -4.18
C ALA A 78 3.66 15.10 -2.88
N THR A 79 3.69 13.76 -2.76
CA THR A 79 4.29 13.06 -1.63
C THR A 79 5.80 13.27 -1.59
N GLU A 80 6.49 13.15 -2.72
CA GLU A 80 7.92 13.44 -2.86
C GLU A 80 8.25 14.84 -2.37
N GLN A 81 7.50 15.86 -2.81
CA GLN A 81 7.71 17.25 -2.39
C GLN A 81 7.52 17.43 -0.89
N ALA A 82 6.49 16.79 -0.31
CA ALA A 82 6.25 16.84 1.13
C ALA A 82 7.38 16.17 1.93
N VAL A 83 7.91 15.03 1.44
CA VAL A 83 9.09 14.38 2.04
C VAL A 83 10.31 15.30 1.99
N LEU A 84 10.60 15.90 0.84
CA LEU A 84 11.75 16.80 0.66
C LEU A 84 11.64 18.06 1.54
N ALA A 85 10.44 18.60 1.70
CA ALA A 85 10.20 19.73 2.60
C ALA A 85 10.42 19.34 4.07
N PHE A 86 9.92 18.17 4.50
CA PHE A 86 10.06 17.71 5.89
C PHE A 86 11.49 17.26 6.23
N CYS A 87 12.21 16.70 5.26
CA CYS A 87 13.59 16.24 5.41
C CYS A 87 14.65 17.36 5.25
N ARG A 88 14.27 18.64 5.27
CA ARG A 88 15.24 19.75 5.41
C ARG A 88 16.10 19.62 6.67
N GLN A 89 15.62 18.90 7.67
CA GLN A 89 16.38 18.42 8.82
C GLN A 89 16.45 16.89 8.81
N PRO A 90 17.43 16.26 9.47
CA PRO A 90 17.51 14.80 9.54
C PRO A 90 16.27 14.15 10.15
N ARG A 91 15.56 13.33 9.37
CA ARG A 91 14.38 12.57 9.80
C ARG A 91 14.53 11.08 9.55
N SER A 92 14.04 10.27 10.47
CA SER A 92 13.91 8.83 10.31
C SER A 92 12.70 8.48 9.42
N THR A 93 12.71 7.29 8.81
CA THR A 93 11.55 6.79 8.04
C THR A 93 10.25 6.83 8.85
N THR A 94 10.32 6.48 10.14
CA THR A 94 9.17 6.49 11.04
C THR A 94 8.61 7.90 11.26
N GLU A 95 9.47 8.90 11.44
CA GLU A 95 9.03 10.29 11.57
C GLU A 95 8.38 10.81 10.28
N ILE A 96 8.95 10.48 9.13
CA ILE A 96 8.43 10.90 7.82
C ILE A 96 7.05 10.30 7.57
N MET A 97 6.92 8.99 7.76
CA MET A 97 5.65 8.29 7.56
C MET A 97 4.57 8.80 8.51
N HIS A 98 4.91 9.01 9.79
CA HIS A 98 3.98 9.55 10.77
C HIS A 98 3.50 10.96 10.39
N HIS A 99 4.41 11.83 9.97
CA HIS A 99 4.09 13.21 9.57
C HIS A 99 3.15 13.27 8.35
N LEU A 100 3.36 12.37 7.39
CA LEU A 100 2.59 12.32 6.13
C LEU A 100 1.36 11.41 6.20
N GLY A 101 1.08 10.79 7.35
CA GLY A 101 -0.05 9.85 7.51
C GLY A 101 0.10 8.55 6.72
N LEU A 102 1.32 8.18 6.32
CA LEU A 102 1.61 6.98 5.54
C LEU A 102 1.67 5.75 6.44
N ARG A 103 1.00 4.67 6.02
CA ARG A 103 0.90 3.42 6.81
C ARG A 103 1.77 2.28 6.26
N HIS A 104 2.04 2.27 4.96
CA HIS A 104 2.73 1.17 4.27
C HIS A 104 4.21 1.47 4.05
N ARG A 105 5.05 0.87 4.91
CA ARG A 105 6.49 1.11 4.92
C ARG A 105 7.18 0.64 3.64
N GLU A 106 6.81 -0.53 3.14
CA GLU A 106 7.45 -1.14 1.97
C GLU A 106 7.18 -0.28 0.72
N HIS A 107 5.91 0.09 0.50
CA HIS A 107 5.53 0.98 -0.60
C HIS A 107 6.18 2.36 -0.48
N PHE A 108 6.19 2.98 0.70
CA PHE A 108 6.90 4.24 0.92
C PHE A 108 8.39 4.11 0.56
N ARG A 109 9.01 2.98 0.91
CA ARG A 109 10.41 2.71 0.62
C ARG A 109 10.66 2.58 -0.88
N SER A 110 9.91 1.74 -1.58
CA SER A 110 10.10 1.45 -3.01
C SER A 110 9.68 2.58 -3.93
N SER A 111 8.55 3.23 -3.63
CA SER A 111 7.91 4.18 -4.55
C SER A 111 8.33 5.63 -4.31
N ILE A 112 8.83 5.96 -3.11
CA ILE A 112 9.20 7.35 -2.75
C ILE A 112 10.64 7.44 -2.27
N LEU A 113 11.01 6.71 -1.21
CA LEU A 113 12.30 6.91 -0.54
C LEU A 113 13.51 6.52 -1.41
N MET A 114 13.47 5.33 -2.03
CA MET A 114 14.56 4.86 -2.90
C MET A 114 14.71 5.73 -4.15
N PRO A 115 13.63 6.08 -4.89
CA PRO A 115 13.73 7.02 -6.01
C PRO A 115 14.35 8.37 -5.63
N LEU A 116 13.99 8.94 -4.46
CA LEU A 116 14.58 10.20 -3.99
C LEU A 116 16.08 10.08 -3.65
N LEU A 117 16.53 8.92 -3.18
CA LEU A 117 17.95 8.65 -2.92
C LEU A 117 18.73 8.44 -4.23
N GLU A 118 18.18 7.69 -5.17
CA GLU A 118 18.77 7.44 -6.49
C GLU A 118 18.92 8.73 -7.30
N ARG A 119 17.91 9.61 -7.23
CA ARG A 119 17.93 10.96 -7.81
C ARG A 119 18.76 11.96 -7.00
N GLN A 120 19.37 11.52 -5.89
CA GLN A 120 20.21 12.35 -5.01
C GLN A 120 19.49 13.60 -4.46
N LEU A 121 18.16 13.55 -4.34
CA LEU A 121 17.36 14.60 -3.71
C LEU A 121 17.31 14.42 -2.18
N LEU A 122 17.48 13.18 -1.73
CA LEU A 122 17.79 12.84 -0.34
C LEU A 122 19.18 12.23 -0.23
N ARG A 123 19.80 12.36 0.94
CA ARG A 123 21.00 11.60 1.31
C ARG A 123 20.85 10.93 2.66
N LEU A 124 21.60 9.83 2.83
CA LEU A 124 21.76 9.12 4.09
C LEU A 124 22.62 9.96 5.05
N THR A 125 22.30 9.94 6.34
CA THR A 125 23.15 10.54 7.38
C THR A 125 24.25 9.59 7.86
N ILE A 126 24.06 8.28 7.69
CA ILE A 126 25.04 7.24 7.99
C ILE A 126 25.23 6.40 6.70
N PRO A 127 26.06 6.87 5.75
CA PRO A 127 26.25 6.20 4.46
C PRO A 127 26.92 4.81 4.61
N ASP A 128 27.86 4.66 5.53
CA ASP A 128 28.60 3.40 5.73
C ASP A 128 27.72 2.27 6.30
N LYS A 129 26.58 2.61 6.90
CA LYS A 129 25.63 1.65 7.45
C LYS A 129 24.19 2.00 7.04
N PRO A 130 23.81 1.74 5.77
CA PRO A 130 22.49 2.12 5.23
C PRO A 130 21.32 1.53 6.02
N SER A 131 21.50 0.34 6.59
CA SER A 131 20.51 -0.40 7.40
C SER A 131 20.56 -0.05 8.90
N SER A 132 21.31 0.99 9.30
CA SER A 132 21.40 1.39 10.70
C SER A 132 20.02 1.73 11.28
N PRO A 133 19.69 1.27 12.50
CA PRO A 133 18.43 1.68 13.16
C PRO A 133 18.40 3.17 13.50
N LYS A 134 19.57 3.83 13.53
CA LYS A 134 19.71 5.29 13.72
C LYS A 134 19.75 6.05 12.40
N GLN A 135 19.46 5.40 11.27
CA GLN A 135 19.51 6.03 9.97
C GLN A 135 18.47 7.16 9.86
N LYS A 136 18.94 8.30 9.37
CA LYS A 136 18.09 9.44 9.01
C LYS A 136 18.39 9.90 7.59
N TYR A 137 17.43 10.61 7.02
CA TYR A 137 17.44 11.14 5.67
C TYR A 137 17.39 12.66 5.75
N ILE A 138 18.16 13.32 4.89
CA ILE A 138 18.18 14.78 4.79
C ILE A 138 18.18 15.18 3.31
N THR A 139 17.42 16.22 2.98
CA THR A 139 17.36 16.81 1.65
C THR A 139 18.72 17.37 1.24
N THR A 140 19.10 17.14 -0.01
CA THR A 140 20.33 17.71 -0.57
C THR A 140 20.11 19.19 -0.89
N THR A 141 21.08 20.03 -0.55
CA THR A 141 20.96 21.49 -0.67
C THR A 141 21.05 21.97 -2.13
N SER A 142 21.17 21.10 -3.13
CA SER A 142 21.49 21.48 -4.51
C SER A 142 20.32 22.10 -5.31
N GLN A 143 19.22 22.49 -4.64
CA GLN A 143 18.04 23.12 -5.26
C GLN A 143 17.66 24.45 -4.58
N ALA A 144 18.58 25.08 -3.83
CA ALA A 144 18.34 26.39 -3.19
C ALA A 144 19.12 27.56 -3.83
N GLU A 145 19.91 27.31 -4.88
CA GLU A 145 20.71 28.33 -5.56
C GLU A 145 20.54 28.22 -7.08
N SER A 146 19.47 28.80 -7.61
CA SER A 146 19.32 29.28 -8.99
C SER A 146 18.22 30.33 -9.04
#